data_AF-A0A1H4CMZ6-F1
#
_entry.id   AF-A0A1H4CMZ6-F1
#
_cell.length_a   1.000
_cell.length_b   1.000
_cell.length_c   1.000
_cell.angle_alpha   90.00
_cell.angle_beta   90.00
_cell.angle_gamma   90.00
#
_symmetry.space_group_name_H-M   'P 1'
#
loop_
_entity.id
_entity.type
_entity.pdbx_description
1 polymer ?
#
loop_
_entity_poly.entity_id
_entity_poly.type
_entity_poly.pdbx_seq_one_letter_code
_entity_poly.pdbx_strand_id
1 'polypeptide(L)' 'MIDVVYLDGTESSVSNDVLDVLIATEKIIRFKRSDGWVDIVRQNASLRDYRKREAYNGQERRAPWPRKI' A
#
# COMPACT_ATOMS: atom_id res chain seq x y z
N MET A 1 -2.20 2.43 -17.11
CA MET A 1 -3.45 2.40 -16.34
C MET A 1 -3.27 1.42 -15.20
N ILE A 2 -4.03 1.60 -14.13
CA ILE A 2 -3.95 0.81 -12.91
C ILE A 2 -5.33 0.21 -12.67
N ASP A 3 -5.39 -1.13 -12.58
CA ASP A 3 -6.63 -1.82 -12.26
C ASP A 3 -6.98 -1.60 -10.79
N VAL A 4 -8.23 -1.25 -10.52
CA VAL A 4 -8.77 -0.99 -9.19
C VAL A 4 -10.03 -1.82 -8.99
N VAL A 5 -10.31 -2.17 -7.74
CA VAL A 5 -11.59 -2.75 -7.34
C VAL A 5 -12.29 -1.75 -6.43
N TYR A 6 -13.50 -1.35 -6.81
CA TYR A 6 -14.34 -0.44 -6.05
C TYR A 6 -14.97 -1.13 -4.84
N LEU A 7 -15.57 -0.34 -3.95
CA LEU A 7 -16.22 -0.88 -2.75
C LEU A 7 -17.39 -1.82 -3.07
N ASP A 8 -18.02 -1.68 -4.23
CA ASP A 8 -19.10 -2.55 -4.68
C ASP A 8 -18.60 -3.88 -5.29
N GLY A 9 -17.27 -4.02 -5.48
CA GLY A 9 -16.66 -5.17 -6.12
C GLY A 9 -16.45 -5.01 -7.64
N THR A 10 -16.89 -3.90 -8.24
CA THR A 10 -16.61 -3.61 -9.66
C THR A 10 -15.11 -3.37 -9.87
N GLU A 11 -14.58 -3.94 -10.96
CA GLU A 11 -13.21 -3.74 -11.40
C GLU A 11 -13.15 -2.72 -12.54
N SER A 12 -12.20 -1.80 -12.51
CA SER A 12 -11.97 -0.84 -13.59
C SER A 12 -10.51 -0.43 -13.67
N SER A 13 -10.10 0.14 -14.80
CA SER A 13 -8.73 0.61 -15.01
C SER A 13 -8.70 2.13 -15.04
N VAL A 14 -7.90 2.74 -14.17
CA VAL A 14 -7.84 4.20 -13.98
C VAL A 14 -6.43 4.75 -14.24
N SER A 15 -6.30 6.07 -14.41
CA SER A 15 -5.00 6.74 -14.44
C SER A 15 -4.42 6.88 -13.02
N ASN A 16 -3.13 7.21 -12.94
CA ASN A 16 -2.46 7.39 -11.65
C ASN A 16 -3.06 8.56 -10.83
N ASP A 17 -3.42 9.66 -11.49
CA ASP A 17 -4.05 10.82 -10.85
C ASP A 17 -5.42 10.47 -10.27
N VAL A 18 -6.22 9.70 -11.00
CA VAL A 18 -7.53 9.25 -10.54
C VAL A 18 -7.41 8.24 -9.40
N LEU A 19 -6.41 7.35 -9.46
CA LEU A 19 -6.12 6.43 -8.37
C LEU A 19 -5.87 7.16 -7.05
N ASP A 20 -5.05 8.21 -7.06
CA ASP A 20 -4.72 9.00 -5.86
C ASP A 20 -5.99 9.59 -5.22
N VAL A 21 -6.88 10.14 -6.05
CA VAL A 21 -8.19 10.64 -5.61
C VAL A 21 -9.07 9.52 -5.06
N LEU A 22 -9.10 8.34 -5.69
CA LEU A 22 -9.89 7.19 -5.23
C LEU A 22 -9.36 6.63 -3.90
N ILE A 23 -8.05 6.67 -3.66
CA ILE A 23 -7.43 6.32 -2.39
C ILE A 23 -7.79 7.37 -1.33
N ALA A 24 -7.60 8.65 -1.63
CA ALA A 24 -7.89 9.75 -0.70
C ALA A 24 -9.37 9.84 -0.31
N THR A 25 -10.27 9.46 -1.22
CA THR A 25 -11.72 9.40 -0.99
C THR A 25 -12.21 8.04 -0.51
N GLU A 26 -11.30 7.08 -0.28
CA GLU A 26 -11.60 5.72 0.20
C GLU A 26 -12.66 4.98 -0.65
N LYS A 27 -12.67 5.22 -1.98
CA LYS A 27 -13.66 4.67 -2.93
C LYS A 27 -13.29 3.33 -3.55
N ILE A 28 -12.09 2.83 -3.27
CA ILE A 28 -11.62 1.52 -3.76
C ILE A 28 -11.13 0.65 -2.59
N ILE A 29 -11.23 -0.68 -2.74
CA ILE A 29 -10.74 -1.66 -1.76
C ILE A 29 -9.31 -2.10 -2.05
N ARG A 30 -8.92 -2.22 -3.31
CA ARG A 30 -7.58 -2.64 -3.72
C ARG A 30 -7.26 -2.17 -5.12
N PHE A 31 -5.98 -2.11 -5.44
CA PHE A 31 -5.50 -1.75 -6.77
C PHE A 31 -4.28 -2.58 -7.18
N LYS A 32 -4.06 -2.75 -8.47
CA LYS A 32 -3.03 -3.60 -9.03
C LYS A 32 -1.77 -2.80 -9.34
N ARG A 33 -0.65 -3.18 -8.71
CA ARG A 33 0.69 -2.74 -9.09
C ARG A 33 1.39 -3.79 -9.94
N SER A 34 2.56 -3.44 -10.45
CA SER A 34 3.45 -4.34 -11.20
C SER A 34 3.78 -5.64 -10.45
N ASP A 35 3.83 -5.60 -9.11
CA ASP A 35 4.18 -6.74 -8.26
C ASP A 35 2.96 -7.55 -7.77
N GLY A 36 1.74 -7.00 -7.92
CA GLY A 36 0.51 -7.65 -7.45
C GLY A 36 -0.56 -6.68 -6.97
N TRP A 37 -1.60 -7.22 -6.33
CA TRP A 37 -2.69 -6.43 -5.76
C TRP A 37 -2.30 -5.84 -4.39
N VAL A 38 -2.68 -4.59 -4.17
CA VAL A 38 -2.46 -3.83 -2.94
C VAL A 38 -3.81 -3.47 -2.35
N ASP A 39 -4.13 -4.02 -1.18
CA ASP A 39 -5.35 -3.69 -0.43
C ASP A 39 -5.20 -2.37 0.32
N ILE A 40 -6.21 -1.52 0.20
CA ILE A 40 -6.32 -0.25 0.92
C ILE A 40 -7.05 -0.55 2.22
N VAL A 41 -6.27 -0.69 3.28
CA VAL A 41 -6.81 -1.02 4.60
C VAL A 41 -7.53 0.20 5.16
N ARG A 42 -8.87 0.13 5.19
CA ARG A 42 -9.73 1.16 5.78
C ARG A 42 -9.48 1.25 7.28
N GLN A 43 -8.92 2.37 7.72
CA GLN A 43 -8.81 2.84 9.13
C GLN A 43 -8.14 1.92 10.17
N ASN A 44 -7.77 0.68 9.83
CA ASN A 44 -7.07 -0.24 10.72
C ASN A 44 -5.81 -0.84 10.07
N ALA A 45 -5.25 -0.15 9.07
CA ALA A 45 -3.83 -0.30 8.81
C ALA A 45 -3.14 0.36 9.99
N SER A 46 -2.84 -0.43 11.01
CA SER A 46 -1.73 -0.11 11.88
C SER A 46 -0.52 0.00 10.96
N LEU A 47 -0.19 1.22 10.53
CA LEU A 47 1.18 1.56 10.17
C LEU A 47 2.01 0.93 11.26
N ARG A 48 2.98 0.09 10.89
CA ARG A 48 3.81 -0.65 11.83
C ARG A 48 4.31 0.34 12.86
N ASP A 49 3.70 0.29 14.04
CA ASP A 49 3.81 1.35 15.01
C ASP A 49 5.26 1.32 15.46
N TYR A 50 6.07 2.31 15.11
CA TYR A 50 7.51 2.29 15.43
C TYR A 50 7.73 2.20 16.96
N ARG A 51 6.68 2.47 17.75
CA ARG A 51 6.62 2.31 19.20
C ARG A 51 6.27 0.89 19.64
N LYS A 52 5.52 0.11 18.84
CA LYS A 52 5.35 -1.33 19.07
C LYS A 52 6.52 -2.06 18.42
N ARG A 53 7.52 -2.37 19.24
CA ARG A 53 8.57 -3.36 18.94
C ARG A 53 7.95 -4.76 18.83
N GLU A 54 7.11 -5.00 17.83
CA GLU A 54 6.91 -6.36 17.35
C GLU A 54 8.21 -6.73 16.65
N ALA A 55 9.07 -7.42 17.43
CA ALA A 55 10.38 -7.89 17.00
C ALA A 55 10.21 -8.63 15.68
N TYR A 56 10.79 -8.06 14.63
CA TYR A 56 10.91 -8.75 13.37
C TYR A 56 11.81 -9.97 13.60
N ASN A 57 11.25 -11.18 13.67
CA ASN A 57 12.02 -12.43 13.75
C ASN A 57 12.56 -12.87 12.38
N GLY A 58 12.65 -11.96 11.41
CA GLY A 58 13.19 -12.21 10.08
C GLY A 58 14.58 -11.58 9.92
N GLN A 59 15.37 -12.12 9.00
CA GLN A 59 16.66 -11.56 8.67
C GLN A 59 16.51 -10.14 8.10
N GLU A 60 17.21 -9.17 8.69
CA GLU A 60 17.18 -7.77 8.27
C GLU A 60 17.68 -7.63 6.81
N ARG A 61 16.75 -7.32 5.90
CA ARG A 61 17.01 -7.18 4.45
C ARG A 61 17.35 -5.75 4.02
N ARG A 62 17.42 -4.80 4.96
CA ARG A 62 17.72 -3.41 4.64
C ARG A 62 19.21 -3.29 4.40
N ALA A 63 19.59 -2.78 3.22
CA ALA A 63 20.97 -2.43 2.98
C ALA A 63 21.43 -1.41 4.04
N PRO A 64 22.66 -1.53 4.56
CA PRO A 64 23.18 -0.54 5.49
C PRO A 64 23.17 0.84 4.83
N TRP A 65 22.82 1.87 5.59
CA TRP A 65 22.97 3.25 5.14
C TRP A 65 24.43 3.47 4.69
N PRO A 66 24.68 4.10 3.53
CA PRO A 66 26.04 4.39 3.09
C PRO A 66 26.73 5.22 4.18
N ARG A 67 27.87 4.71 4.69
CA ARG A 67 28.70 5.45 5.63
C ARG A 67 29.23 6.69 4.92
N LYS A 68 28.97 7.88 5.48
CA LYS A 68 29.65 9.10 5.04
C LYS A 68 31.15 8.92 5.35
N ILE A 69 31.96 8.94 4.30
CA ILE A 69 33.42 9.09 4.35
C ILE A 69 33.73 10.56 4.62
#